data_AF-A0A956U8M2-F1
#
_entry.id   AF-A0A956U8M2-F1
#
_cell.length_a   1.000
_cell.length_b   1.000
_cell.length_c   1.000
_cell.angle_alpha   90.00
_cell.angle_beta   90.00
_cell.angle_gamma   90.00
#
_symmetry.space_group_name_H-M   'P 1'
#
loop_
_entity.id
_entity.type
_entity.pdbx_description
1 polymer ?
#
loop_
_entity_poly.entity_id
_entity_poly.type
_entity_poly.pdbx_seq_one_letter_code
_entity_poly.pdbx_strand_id
1 'polypeptide(L)'
;MKALRENCFIVLVAMGILLASTYSSLPVLAQSNVHTKAIEASFYPEAGCPVEVTSCRTLLEIDPFGAPIASRVYITYKNNSTKPVRAVKFRIRYVDAEGKDRGTFHAPDGSTVGVSPGESRSNKWRKEGGLHPDIRSFKIRVFKVLYADGSSWDSLKSKELDEQDDEPAVGQQGSPGSMASPDSSGSPGSPGSSDSTTAPAAGGDQFSQGE
;
A
#
# COMPACT_ATOMS: atom_id res chain seq x y z
N MET A 1 42.63 -26.50 12.01
CA MET A 1 42.91 -27.69 11.16
C MET A 1 41.66 -28.57 11.12
N LYS A 2 41.33 -29.13 9.94
CA LYS A 2 40.19 -30.02 9.62
C LYS A 2 38.86 -29.27 9.40
N ALA A 3 38.08 -29.48 8.33
CA ALA A 3 38.24 -30.31 7.14
C ALA A 3 37.27 -29.82 6.05
N LEU A 4 37.72 -29.91 4.79
CA LEU A 4 36.91 -29.80 3.58
C LEU A 4 35.78 -30.83 3.59
N ARG A 5 34.62 -30.47 3.03
CA ARG A 5 33.83 -31.40 2.21
C ARG A 5 33.21 -30.68 1.03
N GLU A 6 33.85 -30.95 -0.11
CA GLU A 6 33.26 -30.94 -1.44
C GLU A 6 32.02 -31.84 -1.46
N ASN A 7 30.97 -31.44 -2.18
CA ASN A 7 30.07 -32.40 -2.80
C ASN A 7 29.62 -31.87 -4.15
N CYS A 8 30.28 -32.43 -5.15
CA CYS A 8 30.00 -32.43 -6.56
C CYS A 8 28.68 -33.16 -6.82
N PHE A 9 27.75 -32.56 -7.55
CA PHE A 9 26.77 -33.33 -8.32
C PHE A 9 26.53 -32.62 -9.66
N ILE A 10 27.26 -33.14 -10.66
CA ILE A 10 27.01 -32.96 -12.08
C ILE A 10 26.00 -34.04 -12.48
N VAL A 11 24.86 -33.67 -13.06
CA VAL A 11 24.14 -34.53 -14.02
C VAL A 11 23.54 -33.65 -15.13
N LEU A 12 24.11 -33.81 -16.34
CA LEU A 12 23.56 -33.44 -17.65
C LEU A 12 22.27 -34.19 -17.94
N VAL A 13 21.22 -33.55 -18.49
CA VAL A 13 20.27 -34.21 -19.40
C VAL A 13 19.67 -33.24 -20.45
N ALA A 14 19.86 -33.64 -21.71
CA ALA A 14 19.01 -33.44 -22.89
C ALA A 14 18.73 -32.04 -23.45
N MET A 15 19.65 -31.67 -24.35
CA MET A 15 19.43 -31.05 -25.65
C MET A 15 18.15 -31.58 -26.35
N GLY A 16 17.10 -30.76 -26.38
CA GLY A 16 15.90 -30.92 -27.21
C GLY A 16 15.69 -29.66 -28.04
N ILE A 17 16.21 -29.66 -29.26
CA ILE A 17 16.04 -28.58 -30.25
C ILE A 17 14.60 -28.68 -30.77
N LEU A 18 13.71 -27.86 -30.21
CA LEU A 18 12.44 -27.52 -30.84
C LEU A 18 12.60 -26.19 -31.58
N LEU A 19 12.51 -26.25 -32.90
CA LEU A 19 12.36 -25.11 -33.80
C LEU A 19 11.02 -24.43 -33.53
N ALA A 20 10.95 -23.62 -32.47
CA ALA A 20 9.86 -22.69 -32.25
C ALA A 20 10.07 -21.51 -33.22
N SER A 21 9.21 -21.41 -34.23
CA SER A 21 9.09 -20.21 -35.06
C SER A 21 8.75 -19.02 -34.15
N THR A 22 9.76 -18.23 -33.82
CA THR A 22 9.62 -16.97 -33.10
C THR A 22 9.02 -15.95 -34.06
N TYR A 23 7.70 -15.94 -34.16
CA TYR A 23 6.98 -14.76 -34.61
C TYR A 23 7.37 -13.61 -33.69
N SER A 24 8.33 -12.82 -34.16
CA SER A 24 8.76 -11.59 -33.53
C SER A 24 7.64 -10.58 -33.76
N SER A 25 6.57 -10.69 -32.98
CA SER A 25 5.64 -9.58 -32.83
C SER A 25 6.45 -8.46 -32.21
N LEU A 26 6.78 -7.46 -33.03
CA LEU A 26 7.37 -6.23 -32.55
C LEU A 26 6.42 -5.71 -31.47
N PRO A 27 6.86 -5.56 -30.21
CA PRO A 27 6.05 -4.89 -29.22
C PRO A 27 5.86 -3.47 -29.74
N VAL A 28 4.68 -3.20 -30.29
CA VAL A 28 4.22 -1.83 -30.52
C VAL A 28 4.06 -1.28 -29.11
N LEU A 29 5.13 -0.65 -28.63
CA LEU A 29 5.11 0.17 -27.44
C LEU A 29 4.24 1.38 -27.80
N ALA A 30 2.92 1.21 -27.65
CA ALA A 30 1.98 2.31 -27.62
C ALA A 30 2.40 3.18 -26.44
N GLN A 31 3.24 4.18 -26.73
CA GLN A 31 3.76 5.12 -25.76
C GLN A 31 2.58 6.03 -25.39
N SER A 32 1.80 5.61 -24.38
CA SER A 32 0.69 6.41 -23.89
C SER A 32 1.23 7.75 -23.41
N ASN A 33 0.66 8.82 -23.94
CA ASN A 33 1.09 10.18 -23.65
C ASN A 33 0.54 10.56 -22.26
N VAL A 34 1.18 10.03 -21.21
CA VAL A 34 0.77 10.25 -19.81
C VAL A 34 1.24 11.62 -19.37
N HIS A 35 0.29 12.52 -19.10
CA HIS A 35 0.60 13.84 -18.60
C HIS A 35 0.77 13.80 -17.08
N THR A 36 1.83 14.41 -16.55
CA THR A 36 2.02 14.52 -15.09
C THR A 36 1.77 15.95 -14.64
N LYS A 37 0.78 16.13 -13.77
CA LYS A 37 0.42 17.41 -13.17
C LYS A 37 0.86 17.46 -11.70
N ALA A 38 1.55 18.52 -11.31
CA ALA A 38 1.79 18.78 -9.88
C ALA A 38 0.49 19.23 -9.22
N ILE A 39 0.17 18.63 -8.07
CA ILE A 39 -1.04 18.95 -7.29
C ILE A 39 -0.61 19.51 -5.93
N GLU A 40 -1.44 20.35 -5.34
CA GLU A 40 -1.19 20.90 -4.01
C GLU A 40 -1.21 19.78 -2.96
N ALA A 41 -0.26 19.84 -2.03
CA ALA A 41 -0.15 18.92 -0.91
C ALA A 41 -0.01 19.71 0.39
N SER A 42 -1.02 19.64 1.25
CA SER A 42 -1.07 20.35 2.52
C SER A 42 -0.74 19.37 3.64
N PHE A 43 0.33 19.65 4.38
CA PHE A 43 0.71 18.89 5.57
C PHE A 43 0.06 19.50 6.82
N TYR A 44 -0.53 18.67 7.66
CA TYR A 44 -1.14 19.10 8.92
C TYR A 44 -0.30 18.59 10.09
N PRO A 45 0.56 19.42 10.68
CA PRO A 45 1.37 19.02 11.83
C PRO A 45 0.49 18.75 13.05
N GLU A 46 0.97 17.86 13.92
CA GLU A 46 0.30 17.52 15.17
C GLU A 46 1.22 17.81 16.35
N ALA A 47 0.65 18.40 17.40
CA ALA A 47 1.38 18.73 18.61
C ALA A 47 1.95 17.45 19.28
N GLY A 48 3.24 17.48 19.61
CA GLY A 48 3.92 16.33 20.20
C GLY A 48 4.27 15.21 19.22
N CYS A 49 4.04 15.40 17.91
CA CYS A 49 4.50 14.42 16.91
C CYS A 49 6.04 14.37 16.91
N PRO A 50 6.66 13.18 17.04
CA PRO A 50 8.12 13.01 17.08
C PRO A 50 8.82 13.26 15.75
N VAL A 51 8.05 13.45 14.67
CA VAL A 51 8.53 13.57 13.30
C VAL A 51 8.02 14.87 12.71
N GLU A 52 8.91 15.62 12.07
CA GLU A 52 8.59 16.85 11.35
C GLU A 52 8.70 16.59 9.85
N VAL A 53 7.65 16.90 9.09
CA VAL A 53 7.69 16.83 7.63
C VAL A 53 8.33 18.10 7.09
N THR A 54 9.48 17.95 6.42
CA THR A 54 10.27 19.05 5.87
C THR A 54 9.93 19.34 4.42
N SER A 55 9.45 18.34 3.67
CA SER A 55 9.02 18.51 2.28
C SER A 55 7.89 17.55 1.94
N CYS A 56 6.93 18.04 1.17
CA CYS A 56 5.80 17.26 0.69
C CYS A 56 5.49 17.68 -0.75
N ARG A 57 5.45 16.70 -1.66
CA ARG A 57 5.12 16.94 -3.06
C ARG A 57 4.24 15.82 -3.59
N THR A 58 3.19 16.18 -4.31
CA THR A 58 2.31 15.22 -4.99
C THR A 58 2.27 15.48 -6.49
N LEU A 59 2.21 14.40 -7.25
CA LEU A 59 2.05 14.41 -8.69
C LEU A 59 0.86 13.52 -9.05
N LEU A 60 0.03 13.99 -9.97
CA LEU A 60 -1.08 13.24 -10.53
C LEU A 60 -0.77 12.93 -11.99
N GLU A 61 -0.78 11.66 -12.33
CA GLU A 61 -0.71 11.17 -13.71
C GLU A 61 -2.11 11.18 -14.29
N ILE A 62 -2.29 11.89 -15.39
CA ILE A 62 -3.56 12.12 -16.08
C ILE A 62 -3.45 11.48 -17.46
N ASP A 63 -4.51 10.76 -17.85
CA ASP A 63 -4.63 10.18 -19.18
C ASP A 63 -4.91 11.24 -20.26
N PRO A 64 -4.85 10.87 -21.55
CA PRO A 64 -5.19 11.80 -22.64
C PRO A 64 -6.64 12.31 -22.62
N PHE A 65 -7.54 11.69 -21.86
CA PHE A 65 -8.94 12.07 -21.70
C PHE A 65 -9.19 12.94 -20.45
N GLY A 66 -8.15 13.27 -19.69
CA GLY A 66 -8.25 14.09 -18.48
C GLY A 66 -8.54 13.30 -17.18
N ALA A 67 -8.62 11.97 -17.23
CA ALA A 67 -8.89 11.15 -16.06
C ALA A 67 -7.60 10.82 -15.28
N PRO A 68 -7.62 10.88 -13.94
CA PRO A 68 -6.47 10.47 -13.13
C PRO A 68 -6.21 8.97 -13.20
N ILE A 69 -5.00 8.58 -13.62
CA ILE A 69 -4.55 7.18 -13.70
C ILE A 69 -3.86 6.78 -12.39
N ALA A 70 -2.94 7.62 -11.92
CA ALA A 70 -2.10 7.33 -10.78
C ALA A 70 -1.71 8.59 -10.03
N SER A 71 -1.37 8.45 -8.75
CA SER A 71 -0.78 9.51 -7.95
C SER A 71 0.60 9.08 -7.44
N ARG A 72 1.52 10.03 -7.35
CA ARG A 72 2.83 9.86 -6.72
C ARG A 72 2.96 10.84 -5.57
N VAL A 73 3.31 10.32 -4.41
CA VAL A 73 3.48 11.12 -3.18
C VAL A 73 4.94 11.01 -2.74
N TYR A 74 5.59 12.15 -2.57
CA TYR A 74 6.96 12.29 -2.09
C TYR A 74 6.91 13.02 -0.76
N ILE A 75 7.40 12.40 0.30
CA ILE A 75 7.47 13.01 1.64
C ILE A 75 8.90 12.90 2.14
N THR A 76 9.47 14.02 2.56
CA THR A 76 10.70 14.06 3.35
C THR A 76 10.36 14.50 4.76
N TYR A 77 10.87 13.77 5.74
CA TYR A 77 10.63 14.04 7.15
C TYR A 77 11.91 13.89 7.97
N LYS A 78 11.96 14.54 9.12
CA LYS A 78 13.06 14.53 10.08
C LYS A 78 12.58 13.94 11.40
N ASN A 79 13.39 13.06 12.00
CA ASN A 79 13.15 12.58 13.35
C ASN A 79 13.61 13.63 14.37
N ASN A 80 12.66 14.25 15.07
CA ASN A 80 12.94 15.23 16.13
C ASN A 80 12.87 14.63 17.54
N SER A 81 12.63 13.33 17.65
CA SER A 81 12.64 12.65 18.94
C SER A 81 14.06 12.28 19.39
N THR A 82 14.19 11.90 20.66
CA THR A 82 15.43 11.34 21.22
C THR A 82 15.61 9.86 20.91
N LYS A 83 14.59 9.21 20.31
CA LYS A 83 14.58 7.77 20.03
C LYS A 83 14.74 7.50 18.53
N PRO A 84 15.41 6.42 18.13
CA PRO A 84 15.40 5.98 16.73
C PRO A 84 13.98 5.57 16.30
N VAL A 85 13.55 6.05 15.14
CA VAL A 85 12.24 5.72 14.55
C VAL A 85 12.39 4.55 13.60
N ARG A 86 11.60 3.48 13.79
CA ARG A 86 11.61 2.29 12.94
C ARG A 86 10.74 2.46 11.70
N ALA A 87 9.54 3.00 11.87
CA ALA A 87 8.59 3.22 10.79
C ALA A 87 7.67 4.41 11.09
N VAL A 88 7.23 5.08 10.02
CA VAL A 88 6.26 6.17 10.08
C VAL A 88 5.12 5.84 9.11
N LYS A 89 3.89 5.79 9.64
CA LYS A 89 2.68 5.57 8.87
C LYS A 89 2.02 6.91 8.57
N PHE A 90 1.86 7.21 7.29
CA PHE A 90 1.18 8.41 6.82
C PHE A 90 -0.23 8.08 6.35
N ARG A 91 -1.19 8.94 6.68
CA ARG A 91 -2.55 8.93 6.11
C ARG A 91 -2.66 10.08 5.13
N ILE A 92 -3.02 9.77 3.90
CA ILE A 92 -3.11 10.72 2.79
C ILE A 92 -4.56 10.72 2.33
N ARG A 93 -5.24 11.86 2.42
CA ARG A 93 -6.62 12.01 1.94
C ARG A 93 -6.64 12.83 0.65
N TYR A 94 -7.50 12.44 -0.28
CA TYR A 94 -7.76 13.19 -1.49
C TYR A 94 -8.91 14.16 -1.25
N VAL A 95 -8.78 15.38 -1.77
CA VAL A 95 -9.76 16.44 -1.56
C VAL A 95 -10.21 16.99 -2.90
N ASP A 96 -11.50 17.22 -3.04
CA ASP A 96 -12.08 17.88 -4.22
C ASP A 96 -11.97 19.41 -4.16
N ALA A 97 -12.62 20.10 -5.09
CA ALA A 97 -12.64 21.56 -5.15
C ALA A 97 -13.43 22.18 -3.99
N GLU A 98 -14.40 21.44 -3.44
CA GLU A 98 -15.26 21.85 -2.34
C GLU A 98 -14.61 21.62 -0.97
N GLY A 99 -13.43 21.00 -0.93
CA GLY A 99 -12.72 20.68 0.32
C GLY A 99 -13.17 19.37 0.97
N LYS A 100 -14.06 18.61 0.32
CA LYS A 100 -14.59 17.32 0.80
C LYS A 100 -13.62 16.19 0.48
N ASP A 101 -13.49 15.28 1.43
CA ASP A 101 -12.62 14.13 1.29
C ASP A 101 -13.27 13.10 0.34
N ARG A 102 -12.53 12.69 -0.70
CA ARG A 102 -12.97 11.76 -1.76
C ARG A 102 -12.35 10.36 -1.66
N GLY A 103 -11.50 10.16 -0.67
CA GLY A 103 -10.91 8.86 -0.36
C GLY A 103 -9.64 8.99 0.46
N THR A 104 -9.21 7.85 0.99
CA THR A 104 -8.03 7.73 1.84
C THR A 104 -7.04 6.74 1.22
N PHE A 105 -5.78 7.14 1.16
CA PHE A 105 -4.64 6.30 0.85
C PHE A 105 -3.78 6.12 2.10
N HIS A 106 -3.66 4.86 2.50
CA HIS A 106 -2.72 4.45 3.53
C HIS A 106 -1.38 4.16 2.87
N ALA A 107 -0.41 5.03 3.10
CA ALA A 107 0.93 4.79 2.62
C ALA A 107 1.47 3.51 3.26
N PRO A 108 1.97 2.54 2.47
CA PRO A 108 2.63 1.38 3.05
C PRO A 108 3.82 1.85 3.88
N ASP A 109 4.07 1.16 4.98
CA ASP A 109 5.14 1.53 5.91
C ASP A 109 6.46 1.64 5.15
N GLY A 110 7.12 2.80 5.29
CA GLY A 110 8.41 3.05 4.68
C GLY A 110 9.44 2.02 5.15
N SER A 111 10.45 1.75 4.33
CA SER A 111 11.42 0.66 4.52
C SER A 111 11.95 0.55 5.96
N THR A 112 12.21 -0.67 6.40
CA THR A 112 12.68 -1.11 7.74
C THR A 112 13.97 -0.48 8.26
N VAL A 113 14.65 0.36 7.47
CA VAL A 113 15.84 1.09 7.91
C VAL A 113 15.44 2.13 8.94
N GLY A 114 15.87 1.98 10.20
CA GLY A 114 15.57 2.98 11.23
C GLY A 114 16.13 4.37 10.89
N VAL A 115 15.46 5.41 11.37
CA VAL A 115 15.86 6.82 11.24
C VAL A 115 16.36 7.31 12.59
N SER A 116 17.63 7.69 12.66
CA SER A 116 18.27 8.14 13.90
C SER A 116 17.72 9.50 14.35
N PRO A 117 17.83 9.86 15.65
CA PRO A 117 17.53 11.22 16.11
C PRO A 117 18.25 12.29 15.28
N GLY A 118 17.51 13.29 14.81
CA GLY A 118 18.02 14.39 13.97
C GLY A 118 18.18 14.06 12.48
N GLU A 119 18.07 12.78 12.09
CA GLU A 119 18.21 12.33 10.70
C GLU A 119 16.95 12.62 9.89
N SER A 120 17.13 12.87 8.59
CA SER A 120 16.04 13.07 7.64
C SER A 120 15.92 11.89 6.67
N ARG A 121 14.70 11.53 6.31
CA ARG A 121 14.40 10.45 5.38
C ARG A 121 13.34 10.87 4.37
N SER A 122 13.50 10.37 3.15
CA SER A 122 12.54 10.58 2.07
C SER A 122 11.87 9.26 1.68
N ASN A 123 10.54 9.30 1.53
CA ASN A 123 9.73 8.21 1.04
C ASN A 123 8.98 8.62 -0.24
N LYS A 124 8.75 7.64 -1.09
CA LYS A 124 8.00 7.79 -2.34
C LYS A 124 7.00 6.65 -2.46
N TRP A 125 5.75 7.00 -2.71
CA TRP A 125 4.69 6.02 -2.98
C TRP A 125 4.00 6.35 -4.30
N ARG A 126 3.51 5.31 -4.97
CA ARG A 126 2.64 5.42 -6.14
C ARG A 126 1.36 4.66 -5.85
N LYS A 127 0.21 5.28 -6.12
CA LYS A 127 -1.10 4.65 -6.06
C LYS A 127 -1.71 4.68 -7.45
N GLU A 128 -1.99 3.50 -8.00
CA GLU A 128 -2.61 3.31 -9.31
C GLU A 128 -4.09 2.99 -9.14
N GLY A 129 -4.93 3.55 -10.02
CA GLY A 129 -6.37 3.31 -10.07
C GLY A 129 -7.17 3.83 -8.86
N GLY A 130 -8.49 3.88 -9.03
CA GLY A 130 -9.42 4.25 -7.95
C GLY A 130 -9.25 5.69 -7.45
N LEU A 131 -8.75 6.59 -8.30
CA LEU A 131 -8.64 8.02 -8.00
C LEU A 131 -9.88 8.74 -8.54
N HIS A 132 -10.47 9.59 -7.70
CA HIS A 132 -11.61 10.41 -8.12
C HIS A 132 -11.15 11.44 -9.18
N PRO A 133 -11.94 11.72 -10.23
CA PRO A 133 -11.55 12.68 -11.27
C PRO A 133 -11.37 14.10 -10.75
N ASP A 134 -12.15 14.49 -9.75
CA ASP A 134 -12.16 15.87 -9.22
C ASP A 134 -11.10 16.18 -8.14
N ILE A 135 -10.07 15.36 -8.00
CA ILE A 135 -9.01 15.60 -6.99
C ILE A 135 -8.30 16.93 -7.28
N ARG A 136 -8.32 17.84 -6.29
CA ARG A 136 -7.66 19.15 -6.35
C ARG A 136 -6.49 19.29 -5.41
N SER A 137 -6.48 18.60 -4.28
CA SER A 137 -5.39 18.65 -3.32
C SER A 137 -5.28 17.36 -2.50
N PHE A 138 -4.15 17.22 -1.81
CA PHE A 138 -3.87 16.11 -0.90
C PHE A 138 -3.69 16.66 0.52
N LYS A 139 -4.41 16.09 1.49
CA LYS A 139 -4.19 16.34 2.92
C LYS A 139 -3.33 15.23 3.48
N ILE A 140 -2.18 15.56 4.06
CA ILE A 140 -1.23 14.57 4.58
C ILE A 140 -1.07 14.76 6.09
N ARG A 141 -1.15 13.65 6.82
CA ARG A 141 -0.93 13.57 8.27
C ARG A 141 -0.05 12.38 8.65
N VAL A 142 0.72 12.54 9.72
CA VAL A 142 1.37 11.42 10.40
C VAL A 142 0.30 10.72 11.24
N PHE A 143 0.11 9.43 11.01
CA PHE A 143 -0.92 8.64 11.69
C PHE A 143 -0.35 7.87 12.89
N LYS A 144 0.79 7.21 12.70
CA LYS A 144 1.49 6.43 13.72
C LYS A 144 3.00 6.49 13.50
N VAL A 145 3.76 6.53 14.58
CA VAL A 145 5.22 6.42 14.57
C VAL A 145 5.60 5.23 15.44
N LEU A 146 6.30 4.26 14.86
CA LEU A 146 6.84 3.11 15.58
C LEU A 146 8.33 3.36 15.85
N TYR A 147 8.74 3.28 17.11
CA TYR A 147 10.14 3.43 17.50
C TYR A 147 10.89 2.10 17.42
N ALA A 148 12.22 2.16 17.43
CA ALA A 148 13.08 0.97 17.40
C ALA A 148 12.94 0.09 18.65
N ASP A 149 12.55 0.66 19.79
CA ASP A 149 12.28 -0.05 21.05
C ASP A 149 10.93 -0.78 21.07
N GLY A 150 10.13 -0.68 20.00
CA GLY A 150 8.81 -1.28 19.88
C GLY A 150 7.68 -0.42 20.46
N SER A 151 7.97 0.67 21.15
CA SER A 151 6.94 1.64 21.55
C SER A 151 6.38 2.39 20.33
N SER A 152 5.15 2.90 20.45
CA SER A 152 4.55 3.72 19.39
C SER A 152 3.99 5.03 19.92
N TRP A 153 4.05 6.04 19.06
CA TRP A 153 3.25 7.25 19.17
C TRP A 153 2.11 7.15 18.16
N ASP A 154 0.90 7.49 18.59
CA ASP A 154 -0.31 7.46 17.77
C ASP A 154 -0.94 8.85 17.76
N SER A 155 -1.41 9.30 16.59
CA SER A 155 -2.09 10.58 16.43
C SER A 155 -3.36 10.63 17.29
N LEU A 156 -3.62 11.71 18.02
CA LEU A 156 -4.89 11.95 18.73
C LEU A 156 -6.08 12.01 17.76
N LYS A 157 -5.82 12.46 16.54
CA LYS A 157 -6.82 12.55 15.46
C LYS A 157 -7.04 11.24 14.71
N SER A 158 -6.33 10.16 15.07
CA SER A 158 -6.56 8.84 14.46
C SER A 158 -7.95 8.30 14.78
N LYS A 159 -8.40 8.39 16.04
CA LYS A 159 -9.67 7.82 16.50
C LYS A 159 -10.92 8.48 15.90
N GLU A 160 -10.87 9.80 15.69
CA GLU A 160 -12.00 10.58 15.14
C GLU A 160 -12.24 10.30 13.65
N LEU A 161 -11.21 9.84 12.94
CA LEU A 161 -11.21 9.77 11.49
C LEU A 161 -11.49 8.37 10.95
N ASP A 162 -11.43 7.34 11.78
CA ASP A 162 -11.79 5.97 11.38
C ASP A 162 -13.32 5.80 11.33
N GLU A 163 -14.05 6.55 12.17
CA GLU A 163 -15.53 6.56 12.17
C GLU A 163 -16.15 7.19 10.91
N GLN A 164 -15.39 8.01 10.16
CA GLN A 164 -15.85 8.60 8.90
C GLN A 164 -15.64 7.71 7.67
N ASP A 165 -14.72 6.74 7.75
CA ASP A 165 -14.47 5.83 6.62
C ASP A 165 -15.52 4.70 6.56
N ASP A 166 -16.34 4.53 7.61
CA ASP A 166 -17.41 3.52 7.72
C ASP A 166 -18.81 4.04 7.34
N GLU A 167 -18.98 5.30 6.95
CA GLU A 167 -20.23 5.71 6.31
C GLU A 167 -20.17 5.26 4.85
N PRO A 168 -20.88 4.18 4.44
CA PRO A 168 -20.95 3.84 3.04
C PRO A 168 -21.51 5.06 2.34
N ALA A 169 -20.92 5.47 1.22
CA ALA A 169 -21.49 6.48 0.36
C ALA A 169 -22.92 6.01 0.00
N VAL A 170 -23.91 6.44 0.78
CA VAL A 170 -25.31 6.14 0.57
C VAL A 170 -25.61 6.74 -0.78
N GLY A 171 -25.70 5.86 -1.77
CA GLY A 171 -26.05 6.22 -3.12
C GLY A 171 -27.30 7.09 -3.06
N GLN A 172 -27.31 8.14 -3.87
CA GLN A 172 -28.56 8.64 -4.43
C GLN A 172 -29.22 7.47 -5.17
N GLN A 173 -29.96 6.67 -4.43
CA GLN A 173 -30.87 5.66 -4.93
C GLN A 173 -32.11 6.42 -5.38
N GLY A 174 -32.06 6.94 -6.60
CA GLY A 174 -33.25 7.33 -7.34
C GLY A 174 -34.02 6.08 -7.76
N SER A 175 -35.08 5.74 -7.01
CA SER A 175 -36.21 4.89 -7.45
C SER A 175 -37.45 5.79 -7.57
N PRO A 176 -38.52 5.47 -8.34
CA PRO A 176 -38.93 4.14 -8.83
C PRO A 176 -39.40 4.08 -10.31
N GLY A 177 -39.39 2.89 -10.92
CA GLY A 177 -39.98 2.66 -12.24
C GLY A 177 -40.20 1.17 -12.51
N SER A 178 -41.36 0.69 -12.07
CA SER A 178 -41.88 -0.68 -12.19
C SER A 178 -41.97 -1.20 -13.63
N MET A 179 -41.71 -2.49 -13.85
CA MET A 179 -42.63 -3.44 -14.51
C MET A 179 -42.11 -4.88 -14.43
N ALA A 180 -43.06 -5.81 -14.47
CA ALA A 180 -43.09 -7.08 -13.78
C ALA A 180 -42.70 -8.31 -14.65
N SER A 181 -42.16 -9.34 -13.97
CA SER A 181 -42.40 -10.81 -14.12
C SER A 181 -42.09 -11.53 -15.46
N PRO A 182 -42.03 -12.89 -15.54
CA PRO A 182 -41.82 -13.96 -14.54
C PRO A 182 -40.81 -15.09 -14.95
N ASP A 183 -40.53 -15.97 -13.97
CA ASP A 183 -40.15 -17.42 -14.00
C ASP A 183 -39.35 -18.07 -15.15
N SER A 184 -38.29 -18.80 -14.77
CA SER A 184 -38.06 -20.21 -15.18
C SER A 184 -36.97 -20.89 -14.34
N SER A 185 -37.43 -21.69 -13.37
CA SER A 185 -37.00 -23.04 -12.99
C SER A 185 -35.57 -23.54 -13.31
N GLY A 186 -34.85 -23.95 -12.24
CA GLY A 186 -34.39 -25.34 -12.10
C GLY A 186 -32.90 -25.66 -12.28
N SER A 187 -32.18 -25.93 -11.18
CA SER A 187 -31.68 -27.29 -10.85
C SER A 187 -30.76 -27.32 -9.60
N PRO A 188 -30.81 -28.39 -8.78
CA PRO A 188 -29.99 -28.59 -7.58
C PRO A 188 -28.82 -29.59 -7.78
N GLY A 189 -27.86 -29.57 -6.85
CA GLY A 189 -26.79 -30.58 -6.68
C GLY A 189 -25.40 -29.95 -6.81
N SER A 190 -24.44 -30.10 -5.88
CA SER A 190 -24.18 -31.21 -4.97
C SER A 190 -23.35 -30.78 -3.75
N PRO A 191 -23.37 -31.56 -2.65
CA PRO A 191 -22.54 -31.36 -1.48
C PRO A 191 -21.14 -31.98 -1.68
N GLY A 192 -20.10 -31.30 -1.21
CA GLY A 192 -18.72 -31.76 -1.30
C GLY A 192 -17.98 -31.52 0.00
N SER A 193 -18.09 -32.48 0.90
CA SER A 193 -17.33 -32.61 2.15
C SER A 193 -15.83 -32.83 1.87
N SER A 194 -14.95 -32.23 2.66
CA SER A 194 -13.59 -32.74 2.90
C SER A 194 -13.10 -32.22 4.25
N ASP A 195 -13.26 -33.10 5.23
CA ASP A 195 -12.69 -33.11 6.56
C ASP A 195 -11.20 -33.48 6.48
N SER A 196 -10.33 -32.93 7.34
CA SER A 196 -8.94 -33.38 7.62
C SER A 196 -8.31 -32.44 8.69
N THR A 197 -8.62 -32.59 9.99
CA THR A 197 -7.90 -33.39 11.02
C THR A 197 -6.45 -32.95 11.35
N THR A 198 -6.22 -32.73 12.66
CA THR A 198 -5.00 -33.08 13.44
C THR A 198 -3.99 -31.95 13.79
N ALA A 199 -4.08 -31.48 15.04
CA ALA A 199 -2.98 -30.92 15.88
C ALA A 199 -1.97 -32.05 16.28
N PRO A 200 -0.93 -31.94 17.15
CA PRO A 200 -0.47 -30.84 18.03
C PRO A 200 1.08 -30.70 18.21
N ALA A 201 1.48 -29.81 19.13
CA ALA A 201 2.53 -29.96 20.17
C ALA A 201 4.04 -29.78 19.91
N ALA A 202 4.67 -29.31 21.01
CA ALA A 202 6.08 -29.35 21.43
C ALA A 202 7.02 -28.35 20.75
N GLY A 203 7.86 -27.58 21.44
CA GLY A 203 8.51 -27.80 22.73
C GLY A 203 10.02 -27.63 22.50
N GLY A 204 10.66 -26.65 23.15
CA GLY A 204 12.07 -26.32 22.92
C GLY A 204 12.62 -25.37 23.96
N ASP A 205 12.91 -25.94 25.13
CA ASP A 205 13.71 -25.42 26.23
C ASP A 205 15.14 -24.97 25.83
N GLN A 206 15.65 -24.02 26.62
CA GLN A 206 17.02 -23.89 27.16
C GLN A 206 18.27 -23.85 26.24
N PHE A 207 19.07 -22.79 26.41
CA PHE A 207 20.50 -22.81 26.80
C PHE A 207 20.91 -21.34 27.08
N SER A 208 20.99 -20.86 28.33
CA SER A 208 22.04 -21.02 29.33
C SER A 208 23.48 -20.72 28.85
N GLN A 209 23.99 -19.58 29.35
CA GLN A 209 25.35 -19.24 29.80
C GLN A 209 26.58 -19.59 28.94
N GLY A 210 27.42 -18.58 28.75
CA GLY A 210 28.82 -18.72 28.34
C GLY A 210 29.59 -17.40 28.47
N GLU A 211 30.17 -17.21 29.66
CA GLU A 211 31.28 -16.32 30.08
C GLU A 211 31.15 -14.79 29.98
#